data_AF-A0AAN8K150-F1
#
_entry.id   AF-A0AAN8K150-F1
#
_cell.length_a   1.000
_cell.length_b   1.000
_cell.length_c   1.000
_cell.angle_alpha   90.00
_cell.angle_beta   90.00
_cell.angle_gamma   90.00
#
_symmetry.space_group_name_H-M   'P 1'
#
loop_
_entity.id
_entity.type
_entity.pdbx_description
1 polymer ?
#
loop_
_entity_poly.entity_id
_entity_poly.type
_entity_poly.pdbx_seq_one_letter_code
_entity_poly.pdbx_strand_id
1 'polypeptide(L)'
;MGNLYLFLLFIALIDNFLDATQLSVSYQSPFQMKCKHNELSKTVKWEKDGDVKFECEPPYMAGQCLVKDETLTEFNIDSFTKTSSLNVTCDNINQWKENGTVWGCYHDHQYDFYNFTNTVSPDITNVLINQNTKVSVGDKIKLTCEVNSSVPYTVTISSERRGVLYTISNPQASVKSSVELTTECNDNIDTFTCMADNGESYPVTRNFEDIHVICDVRILNDEIVRTVNARLGSDVVLSVPYSGDKTPSSVMWYRQPKDGKLTQLKNYRIKQSNFNVSHHHSKQLIIYSIQPQDAGQYSVDLGYEDVEKLQVVFTVNIESDHPDKSAPFGGYVGVGIGAGGTLLIVIITIVIACIIHKKRNAGDDYLEPDVSQMTPPPPTLPPPCINSTTEIDEFESGYYENTERHN
;
A
#
# COMPACT_ATOMS: atom_id res chain seq x y z
N MET A 1 49.25 8.96 -17.54
CA MET A 1 49.37 10.19 -16.74
C MET A 1 48.20 11.16 -16.91
N GLY A 2 47.52 11.23 -18.07
CA GLY A 2 46.38 12.16 -18.26
C GLY A 2 45.15 11.94 -17.36
N ASN A 3 44.79 10.68 -17.06
CA ASN A 3 43.61 10.39 -16.23
C ASN A 3 43.78 10.72 -14.74
N LEU A 4 45.02 10.69 -14.22
CA LEU A 4 45.28 11.05 -12.82
C LEU A 4 45.17 12.57 -12.62
N TYR A 5 45.55 13.35 -13.63
CA TYR A 5 45.44 14.82 -13.61
C TYR A 5 43.98 15.27 -13.67
N LEU A 6 43.15 14.61 -14.49
CA LEU A 6 41.71 14.89 -14.53
C LEU A 6 41.02 14.52 -13.21
N PHE A 7 41.39 13.39 -12.61
CA PHE A 7 40.80 12.93 -11.35
C PHE A 7 41.19 13.84 -10.17
N LEU A 8 42.43 14.32 -10.13
CA LEU A 8 42.89 15.28 -9.11
C LEU A 8 42.26 16.68 -9.30
N LEU A 9 42.03 17.12 -10.54
CA LEU A 9 41.25 18.34 -10.83
C LEU A 9 39.80 18.20 -10.36
N PHE A 10 39.20 17.02 -10.55
CA PHE A 10 37.83 16.74 -10.11
C PHE A 10 37.73 16.71 -8.57
N ILE A 11 38.70 16.13 -7.88
CA ILE A 11 38.75 16.13 -6.40
C ILE A 11 38.98 17.55 -5.85
N ALA A 12 39.87 18.35 -6.45
CA ALA A 12 40.10 19.73 -6.04
C ALA A 12 38.86 20.63 -6.27
N LEU A 13 38.04 20.34 -7.28
CA LEU A 13 36.74 20.99 -7.48
C LEU A 13 35.72 20.58 -6.40
N ILE A 14 35.76 19.33 -5.92
CA ILE A 14 34.88 18.83 -4.87
C ILE A 14 35.28 19.40 -3.49
N ASP A 15 36.57 19.47 -3.16
CA ASP A 15 37.03 19.99 -1.87
C ASP A 15 36.68 21.47 -1.68
N ASN A 16 36.76 22.29 -2.74
CA ASN A 16 36.32 23.70 -2.68
C ASN A 16 34.80 23.87 -2.54
N PHE A 17 34.02 22.85 -2.90
CA PHE A 17 32.57 22.86 -2.76
C PHE A 17 32.12 22.62 -1.31
N LEU A 18 32.99 22.03 -0.48
CA LEU A 18 32.69 21.69 0.92
C LEU A 18 32.74 22.90 1.87
N ASP A 19 33.44 23.97 1.50
CA ASP A 19 33.52 25.21 2.29
C ASP A 19 32.47 26.27 1.88
N ALA A 20 31.48 25.88 1.07
CA ALA A 20 30.42 26.79 0.65
C ALA A 20 29.59 27.28 1.86
N THR A 21 29.43 28.59 1.98
CA THR A 21 28.57 29.18 3.01
C THR A 21 27.11 28.89 2.67
N GLN A 22 26.41 28.20 3.57
CA GLN A 22 24.98 27.95 3.43
C GLN A 22 24.18 29.21 3.81
N LEU A 23 23.36 29.72 2.88
CA LEU A 23 22.48 30.85 3.10
C LEU A 23 21.02 30.37 3.06
N SER A 24 20.26 30.63 4.13
CA SER A 24 18.81 30.41 4.14
C SER A 24 18.11 31.73 3.85
N VAL A 25 17.38 31.80 2.73
CA VAL A 25 16.70 33.01 2.27
C VAL A 25 15.19 32.82 2.32
N SER A 26 14.51 33.74 2.99
CA SER A 26 13.05 33.81 2.95
C SER A 26 12.58 34.47 1.66
N TYR A 27 11.53 33.93 1.05
CA TYR A 27 10.86 34.53 -0.10
C TYR A 27 10.48 36.00 0.17
N GLN A 28 10.71 36.87 -0.83
CA GLN A 28 10.51 38.34 -0.79
C GLN A 28 11.37 39.11 0.22
N SER A 29 12.25 38.46 0.99
CA SER A 29 13.23 39.15 1.81
C SER A 29 14.51 39.41 0.99
N PRO A 30 15.01 40.66 0.93
CA PRO A 30 16.31 40.92 0.35
C PRO A 30 17.40 40.19 1.14
N PHE A 31 18.41 39.68 0.45
CA PHE A 31 19.58 39.08 1.09
C PHE A 31 20.88 39.69 0.55
N GLN A 32 21.90 39.68 1.39
CA GLN A 32 23.21 40.22 1.08
C GLN A 32 24.28 39.14 1.22
N MET A 33 25.01 38.88 0.14
CA MET A 33 26.21 38.07 0.16
C MET A 33 27.42 38.98 0.35
N LYS A 34 28.38 38.59 1.19
CA LYS A 34 29.59 39.38 1.47
C LYS A 34 30.84 38.56 1.25
N CYS A 35 31.51 38.88 0.16
CA CYS A 35 32.77 38.27 -0.22
C CYS A 35 33.89 38.81 0.67
N LYS A 36 34.59 37.92 1.38
CA LYS A 36 35.60 38.32 2.38
C LYS A 36 36.99 38.04 1.84
N HIS A 37 37.65 39.10 1.37
CA HIS A 37 39.02 39.00 0.88
C HIS A 37 39.96 39.97 1.59
N ASN A 38 41.22 39.56 1.73
CA ASN A 38 42.23 40.31 2.48
C ASN A 38 42.77 41.52 1.69
N GLU A 39 42.68 41.48 0.36
CA GLU A 39 43.19 42.51 -0.56
C GLU A 39 42.28 42.64 -1.78
N LEU A 40 41.83 43.86 -2.11
CA LEU A 40 41.17 44.20 -3.38
C LEU A 40 42.20 44.82 -4.33
N SER A 41 43.05 43.99 -4.95
CA SER A 41 44.13 44.46 -5.83
C SER A 41 43.86 44.19 -7.32
N LYS A 42 42.79 43.43 -7.64
CA LYS A 42 42.50 42.91 -8.98
C LYS A 42 41.00 42.82 -9.26
N THR A 43 40.62 42.27 -10.41
CA THR A 43 39.22 42.15 -10.84
C THR A 43 38.36 41.40 -9.81
N VAL A 44 37.22 42.01 -9.43
CA VAL A 44 36.15 41.37 -8.63
C VAL A 44 35.12 40.82 -9.60
N LYS A 45 34.72 39.55 -9.43
CA LYS A 45 33.64 38.93 -10.22
C LYS A 45 32.60 38.28 -9.31
N TRP A 46 31.35 38.39 -9.70
CA TRP A 46 30.28 37.54 -9.17
C TRP A 46 29.74 36.67 -10.28
N GLU A 47 29.71 35.37 -10.01
CA GLU A 47 29.25 34.33 -10.92
C GLU A 47 28.02 33.65 -10.33
N LYS A 48 27.09 33.30 -11.19
CA LYS A 48 25.89 32.51 -10.86
C LYS A 48 25.90 31.29 -11.77
N ASP A 49 25.98 30.10 -11.18
CA ASP A 49 26.10 28.84 -11.92
C ASP A 49 27.25 28.83 -12.97
N GLY A 50 28.32 29.57 -12.67
CA GLY A 50 29.49 29.74 -13.54
C GLY A 50 29.36 30.86 -14.59
N ASP A 51 28.19 31.49 -14.72
CA ASP A 51 28.01 32.65 -15.59
C ASP A 51 28.35 33.95 -14.86
N VAL A 52 29.29 34.73 -15.41
CA VAL A 52 29.69 36.03 -14.85
C VAL A 52 28.53 37.03 -14.96
N LYS A 53 27.95 37.38 -13.81
CA LYS A 53 26.85 38.36 -13.71
C LYS A 53 27.36 39.78 -13.45
N PHE A 54 28.50 39.89 -12.79
CA PHE A 54 29.15 41.15 -12.48
C PHE A 54 30.66 41.03 -12.56
N GLU A 55 31.30 42.05 -13.12
CA GLU A 55 32.76 42.12 -13.24
C GLU A 55 33.22 43.57 -13.11
N CYS A 56 34.19 43.81 -12.23
CA CYS A 56 34.73 45.15 -12.00
C CYS A 56 36.25 45.12 -11.85
N GLU A 57 36.94 45.94 -12.65
CA GLU A 57 38.39 46.11 -12.62
C GLU A 57 38.76 47.38 -11.84
N PRO A 58 39.91 47.41 -11.15
CA PRO A 58 40.41 48.63 -10.52
C PRO A 58 40.74 49.70 -11.58
N PRO A 59 40.51 51.00 -11.28
CA PRO A 59 40.07 51.54 -9.99
C PRO A 59 38.55 51.38 -9.79
N TYR A 60 38.10 50.91 -8.62
CA TYR A 60 36.68 50.65 -8.33
C TYR A 60 35.90 51.96 -8.07
N MET A 61 35.77 52.80 -9.09
CA MET A 61 34.99 54.03 -9.03
C MET A 61 33.52 53.76 -9.39
N ALA A 62 32.62 54.55 -8.81
CA ALA A 62 31.20 54.48 -9.13
C ALA A 62 30.98 54.67 -10.65
N GLY A 63 30.25 53.73 -11.28
CA GLY A 63 29.93 53.75 -12.71
C GLY A 63 30.96 53.09 -13.64
N GLN A 64 32.05 52.50 -13.12
CA GLN A 64 33.06 51.80 -13.95
C GLN A 64 32.89 50.27 -14.00
N CYS A 65 32.05 49.70 -13.14
CA CYS A 65 31.79 48.26 -13.12
C CYS A 65 30.79 47.86 -14.22
N LEU A 66 31.02 46.70 -14.84
CA LEU A 66 30.16 46.19 -15.90
C LEU A 66 29.15 45.21 -15.30
N VAL A 67 27.92 45.68 -15.11
CA VAL A 67 26.78 44.84 -14.71
C VAL A 67 26.24 44.15 -15.97
N LYS A 68 26.33 42.81 -16.03
CA LYS A 68 25.84 42.03 -17.17
C LYS A 68 24.42 41.53 -16.98
N ASP A 69 23.89 41.61 -15.76
CA ASP A 69 22.56 41.11 -15.40
C ASP A 69 21.68 42.24 -14.82
N GLU A 70 20.60 42.55 -15.52
CA GLU A 70 19.66 43.61 -15.15
C GLU A 70 18.82 43.26 -13.91
N THR A 71 18.79 41.98 -13.48
CA THR A 71 18.04 41.56 -12.28
C THR A 71 18.78 41.84 -10.97
N LEU A 72 20.03 42.27 -11.04
CA LEU A 72 20.84 42.57 -9.86
C LEU A 72 20.61 44.03 -9.45
N THR A 73 19.95 44.22 -8.31
CA THR A 73 19.40 45.52 -7.92
C THR A 73 20.42 46.42 -7.23
N GLU A 74 21.35 45.87 -6.45
CA GLU A 74 22.37 46.66 -5.76
C GLU A 74 23.70 45.92 -5.59
N PHE A 75 24.79 46.55 -6.04
CA PHE A 75 26.15 46.10 -5.79
C PHE A 75 26.87 47.16 -4.97
N ASN A 76 27.64 46.74 -3.98
CA ASN A 76 28.47 47.63 -3.20
C ASN A 76 29.89 47.06 -3.10
N ILE A 77 30.87 47.83 -3.58
CA ILE A 77 32.29 47.56 -3.39
C ILE A 77 32.82 48.64 -2.44
N ASP A 78 33.20 48.23 -1.24
CA ASP A 78 33.84 49.10 -0.28
C ASP A 78 35.36 48.90 -0.36
N SER A 79 36.01 49.82 -1.06
CA SER A 79 37.47 49.84 -1.21
C SER A 79 38.23 50.04 0.11
N PHE A 80 37.60 50.63 1.15
CA PHE A 80 38.24 50.86 2.45
C PHE A 80 38.21 49.59 3.30
N THR A 81 37.06 48.91 3.38
CA THR A 81 36.93 47.66 4.12
C THR A 81 37.39 46.44 3.30
N LYS A 82 37.72 46.65 2.03
CA LYS A 82 38.11 45.61 1.08
C LYS A 82 37.05 44.52 0.91
N THR A 83 35.78 44.91 1.00
CA THR A 83 34.66 43.98 0.87
C THR A 83 33.86 44.29 -0.39
N SER A 84 33.43 43.25 -1.08
CA SER A 84 32.37 43.36 -2.09
C SER A 84 31.15 42.63 -1.58
N SER A 85 30.00 43.31 -1.64
CA SER A 85 28.73 42.73 -1.29
C SER A 85 27.74 42.84 -2.43
N LEU A 86 26.98 41.76 -2.62
CA LEU A 86 25.90 41.68 -3.60
C LEU A 86 24.58 41.61 -2.85
N ASN A 87 23.72 42.61 -3.07
CA ASN A 87 22.33 42.60 -2.60
C ASN A 87 21.46 42.07 -3.73
N VAL A 88 20.66 41.05 -3.42
CA VAL A 88 19.71 40.48 -4.35
C VAL A 88 18.30 40.67 -3.79
N THR A 89 17.45 41.33 -4.57
CA THR A 89 16.00 41.41 -4.32
C THR A 89 15.29 40.50 -5.32
N CYS A 90 14.34 39.70 -4.84
CA CYS A 90 13.53 38.85 -5.69
C CYS A 90 12.08 39.33 -5.60
N ASP A 91 11.55 39.88 -6.70
CA ASP A 91 10.22 40.48 -6.72
C ASP A 91 9.13 39.44 -7.02
N ASN A 92 9.50 38.30 -7.60
CA ASN A 92 8.60 37.21 -7.91
C ASN A 92 9.22 35.83 -7.64
N ILE A 93 8.37 34.80 -7.61
CA ILE A 93 8.78 33.43 -7.31
C ILE A 93 9.78 32.88 -8.33
N ASN A 94 9.63 33.14 -9.62
CA ASN A 94 10.56 32.61 -10.61
C ASN A 94 11.95 33.19 -10.42
N GLN A 95 12.07 34.49 -10.13
CA GLN A 95 13.35 35.12 -9.77
C GLN A 95 13.93 34.54 -8.49
N TRP A 96 13.10 34.29 -7.47
CA TRP A 96 13.55 33.67 -6.23
C TRP A 96 14.09 32.25 -6.47
N LYS A 97 13.40 31.45 -7.29
CA LYS A 97 13.83 30.11 -7.72
C LYS A 97 15.11 30.14 -8.53
N GLU A 98 15.15 31.00 -9.55
CA GLU A 98 16.34 31.19 -10.37
C GLU A 98 17.52 31.66 -9.53
N ASN A 99 17.32 32.48 -8.50
CA ASN A 99 18.39 33.00 -7.65
C ASN A 99 18.79 32.08 -6.51
N GLY A 100 18.03 31.02 -6.21
CA GLY A 100 18.35 29.98 -5.24
C GLY A 100 19.42 28.98 -5.70
N THR A 101 20.25 29.37 -6.67
CA THR A 101 21.32 28.55 -7.25
C THR A 101 22.67 28.87 -6.62
N VAL A 102 23.77 28.30 -7.14
CA VAL A 102 25.09 28.51 -6.56
C VAL A 102 25.65 29.85 -7.00
N TRP A 103 26.01 30.68 -6.03
CA TRP A 103 26.70 31.94 -6.29
C TRP A 103 28.16 31.84 -5.90
N GLY A 104 29.05 32.30 -6.78
CA GLY A 104 30.47 32.42 -6.52
C GLY A 104 30.88 33.88 -6.52
N CYS A 105 31.68 34.29 -5.55
CA CYS A 105 32.46 35.50 -5.66
C CYS A 105 33.92 35.12 -5.91
N TYR A 106 34.53 35.82 -6.87
CA TYR A 106 35.89 35.60 -7.27
C TYR A 106 36.70 36.89 -7.15
N HIS A 107 37.82 36.77 -6.47
CA HIS A 107 38.84 37.80 -6.43
C HIS A 107 40.22 37.16 -6.57
N ASP A 108 40.84 37.37 -7.73
CA ASP A 108 42.16 36.85 -8.13
C ASP A 108 42.33 35.32 -8.09
N HIS A 109 42.58 34.73 -6.93
CA HIS A 109 42.73 33.27 -6.77
C HIS A 109 41.92 32.75 -5.58
N GLN A 110 41.11 33.61 -4.98
CA GLN A 110 40.22 33.28 -3.87
C GLN A 110 38.79 33.17 -4.37
N TYR A 111 38.10 32.15 -3.89
CA TYR A 111 36.73 31.82 -4.26
C TYR A 111 35.91 31.65 -2.99
N ASP A 112 34.86 32.45 -2.86
CA ASP A 112 33.83 32.24 -1.85
C ASP A 112 32.58 31.73 -2.57
N PHE A 113 32.08 30.56 -2.17
CA PHE A 113 30.83 29.99 -2.70
C PHE A 113 29.71 30.16 -1.68
N TYR A 114 28.52 30.48 -2.18
CA TYR A 114 27.28 30.53 -1.43
C TYR A 114 26.31 29.51 -2.01
N ASN A 115 25.90 28.57 -1.17
CA ASN A 115 24.86 27.61 -1.49
C ASN A 115 23.57 28.04 -0.79
N PHE A 116 22.49 28.08 -1.55
CA PHE A 116 21.20 28.47 -1.03
C PHE A 116 20.44 27.22 -0.64
N THR A 117 19.94 27.21 0.59
CA THR A 117 18.97 26.22 1.04
C THR A 117 17.62 26.92 1.14
N ASN A 118 16.77 26.69 0.16
CA ASN A 118 15.37 27.10 0.23
C ASN A 118 14.66 26.18 1.24
N THR A 119 14.59 26.62 2.50
CA THR A 119 14.09 25.77 3.60
C THR A 119 12.61 25.93 3.89
N VAL A 120 11.90 26.84 3.20
CA VAL A 120 10.48 27.08 3.50
C VAL A 120 9.61 26.10 2.73
N SER A 121 9.43 24.92 3.30
CA SER A 121 8.48 23.92 2.82
C SER A 121 7.05 24.31 3.19
N PRO A 122 6.06 24.11 2.30
CA PRO A 122 4.67 24.19 2.70
C PRO A 122 4.38 23.13 3.78
N ASP A 123 3.51 23.45 4.74
CA ASP A 123 3.10 22.52 5.78
C ASP A 123 1.64 22.08 5.57
N ILE A 124 1.41 20.77 5.51
CA ILE A 124 0.05 20.23 5.47
C ILE A 124 -0.43 20.13 6.91
N THR A 125 -1.18 21.15 7.34
CA THR A 125 -1.67 21.27 8.71
C THR A 125 -2.82 20.32 9.01
N ASN A 126 -3.63 19.99 7.99
CA ASN A 126 -4.78 19.11 8.19
C ASN A 126 -5.19 18.37 6.90
N VAL A 127 -5.64 17.13 7.06
CA VAL A 127 -6.32 16.34 6.03
C VAL A 127 -7.60 15.77 6.62
N LEU A 128 -8.74 16.09 6.03
CA LEU A 128 -10.06 15.79 6.57
C LEU A 128 -10.93 15.10 5.53
N ILE A 129 -11.74 14.17 6.00
CA ILE A 129 -12.89 13.62 5.27
C ILE A 129 -14.13 14.16 5.99
N ASN A 130 -15.04 14.79 5.26
CA ASN A 130 -16.21 15.46 5.84
C ASN A 130 -17.32 14.51 6.37
N GLN A 131 -17.12 13.20 6.25
CA GLN A 131 -18.09 12.17 6.64
C GLN A 131 -17.44 11.14 7.54
N ASN A 132 -18.27 10.29 8.16
CA ASN A 132 -17.80 9.12 8.89
C ASN A 132 -16.88 8.29 7.99
N THR A 133 -15.85 7.66 8.58
CA THR A 133 -14.94 6.75 7.85
C THR A 133 -15.63 5.53 7.24
N LYS A 134 -16.89 5.27 7.61
CA LYS A 134 -17.75 4.24 7.00
C LYS A 134 -18.81 4.88 6.11
N VAL A 135 -18.72 4.63 4.81
CA VAL A 135 -19.61 5.18 3.78
C VAL A 135 -20.15 4.06 2.90
N SER A 136 -21.28 4.22 2.23
CA SER A 136 -21.81 3.24 1.27
C SER A 136 -21.30 3.53 -0.13
N VAL A 137 -21.32 2.55 -1.04
CA VAL A 137 -21.04 2.77 -2.47
C VAL A 137 -22.03 3.79 -3.05
N GLY A 138 -21.52 4.78 -3.77
CA GLY A 138 -22.34 5.84 -4.38
C GLY A 138 -22.52 7.08 -3.48
N ASP A 139 -22.12 7.01 -2.21
CA ASP A 139 -22.09 8.18 -1.33
C ASP A 139 -21.09 9.22 -1.87
N LYS A 140 -21.40 10.50 -1.64
CA LYS A 140 -20.49 11.59 -1.96
C LYS A 140 -19.68 11.96 -0.73
N ILE A 141 -18.37 11.76 -0.79
CA ILE A 141 -17.44 12.23 0.24
C ILE A 141 -16.68 13.46 -0.26
N LYS A 142 -16.20 14.28 0.67
CA LYS A 142 -15.36 15.44 0.40
C LYS A 142 -14.03 15.28 1.10
N LEU A 143 -12.98 15.15 0.29
CA LEU A 143 -11.59 15.18 0.76
C LEU A 143 -11.17 16.64 0.86
N THR A 144 -10.64 17.03 2.01
CA THR A 144 -10.19 18.40 2.27
C THR A 144 -8.76 18.41 2.77
N CYS A 145 -7.91 19.18 2.12
CA CYS A 145 -6.52 19.37 2.50
C CYS A 145 -6.27 20.84 2.84
N GLU A 146 -5.78 21.09 4.04
CA GLU A 146 -5.41 22.42 4.52
C GLU A 146 -3.89 22.51 4.55
N VAL A 147 -3.38 23.48 3.80
CA VAL A 147 -1.95 23.73 3.67
C VAL A 147 -1.67 25.15 4.13
N ASN A 148 -0.65 25.32 4.95
CA ASN A 148 -0.17 26.61 5.38
C ASN A 148 1.24 26.84 4.82
N SER A 149 1.44 27.97 4.17
CA SER A 149 2.74 28.34 3.61
C SER A 149 2.85 29.85 3.51
N SER A 150 4.06 30.35 3.78
CA SER A 150 4.45 31.75 3.52
C SER A 150 5.04 31.95 2.12
N VAL A 151 5.28 30.86 1.37
CA VAL A 151 5.72 30.88 -0.03
C VAL A 151 4.65 30.25 -0.92
N PRO A 152 4.56 30.60 -2.21
CA PRO A 152 3.59 29.96 -3.09
C PRO A 152 3.91 28.47 -3.35
N TYR A 153 2.86 27.67 -3.53
CA TYR A 153 2.94 26.22 -3.64
C TYR A 153 1.91 25.66 -4.63
N THR A 154 1.86 24.35 -4.79
CA THR A 154 0.83 23.62 -5.53
C THR A 154 0.30 22.54 -4.60
N VAL A 155 -1.02 22.48 -4.46
CA VAL A 155 -1.69 21.38 -3.73
C VAL A 155 -2.25 20.42 -4.76
N THR A 156 -1.95 19.15 -4.58
CA THR A 156 -2.49 18.05 -5.39
C THR A 156 -3.17 17.05 -4.49
N ILE A 157 -4.43 16.74 -4.78
CA ILE A 157 -5.14 15.60 -4.17
C ILE A 157 -5.20 14.49 -5.22
N SER A 158 -4.73 13.31 -4.86
CA SER A 158 -4.64 12.16 -5.77
C SER A 158 -5.04 10.86 -5.08
N SER A 159 -5.30 9.82 -5.88
CA SER A 159 -5.28 8.44 -5.42
C SER A 159 -4.41 7.58 -6.33
N GLU A 160 -3.88 6.49 -5.81
CA GLU A 160 -3.03 5.57 -6.59
C GLU A 160 -3.77 5.01 -7.80
N ARG A 161 -5.07 4.75 -7.63
CA ARG A 161 -5.90 4.11 -8.66
C ARG A 161 -6.57 5.09 -9.61
N ARG A 162 -7.00 6.26 -9.10
CA ARG A 162 -7.73 7.28 -9.88
C ARG A 162 -6.82 8.38 -10.43
N GLY A 163 -5.57 8.44 -10.00
CA GLY A 163 -4.61 9.47 -10.40
C GLY A 163 -4.91 10.82 -9.73
N VAL A 164 -4.65 11.91 -10.45
CA VAL A 164 -4.86 13.27 -9.93
C VAL A 164 -6.35 13.63 -9.95
N LEU A 165 -6.91 13.91 -8.77
CA LEU A 165 -8.31 14.27 -8.58
C LEU A 165 -8.53 15.78 -8.57
N TYR A 166 -7.56 16.53 -8.02
CA TYR A 166 -7.64 17.97 -7.89
C TYR A 166 -6.25 18.60 -7.80
N THR A 167 -6.07 19.76 -8.44
CA THR A 167 -4.85 20.56 -8.35
C THR A 167 -5.19 22.04 -8.27
N ILE A 168 -4.51 22.75 -7.37
CA ILE A 168 -4.49 24.21 -7.32
C ILE A 168 -3.03 24.69 -7.26
N SER A 169 -2.70 25.69 -8.07
CA SER A 169 -1.34 26.21 -8.20
C SER A 169 -1.27 27.67 -7.74
N ASN A 170 -0.13 28.02 -7.13
CA ASN A 170 0.24 29.36 -6.70
C ASN A 170 -0.72 30.05 -5.70
N PRO A 171 -1.25 29.38 -4.66
CA PRO A 171 -1.92 30.07 -3.58
C PRO A 171 -0.90 30.85 -2.73
N GLN A 172 -1.23 32.11 -2.42
CA GLN A 172 -0.45 32.98 -1.55
C GLN A 172 -1.17 33.12 -0.20
N ALA A 173 -1.17 32.06 0.62
CA ALA A 173 -1.56 31.99 2.04
C ALA A 173 -1.95 30.55 2.43
N SER A 174 -2.43 30.37 3.66
CA SER A 174 -3.17 29.19 4.08
C SER A 174 -4.38 28.94 3.17
N VAL A 175 -4.42 27.79 2.50
CA VAL A 175 -5.51 27.40 1.60
C VAL A 175 -6.09 26.07 2.01
N LYS A 176 -7.43 26.06 2.03
CA LYS A 176 -8.26 24.89 2.21
C LYS A 176 -8.74 24.41 0.85
N SER A 177 -8.10 23.37 0.32
CA SER A 177 -8.44 22.73 -0.95
C SER A 177 -9.38 21.56 -0.72
N SER A 178 -10.40 21.37 -1.55
CA SER A 178 -11.31 20.24 -1.39
C SER A 178 -11.85 19.69 -2.69
N VAL A 179 -12.01 18.38 -2.76
CA VAL A 179 -12.60 17.66 -3.90
C VAL A 179 -13.73 16.75 -3.42
N GLU A 180 -14.83 16.76 -4.15
CA GLU A 180 -15.93 15.82 -3.94
C GLU A 180 -15.77 14.62 -4.86
N LEU A 181 -15.95 13.41 -4.32
CA LEU A 181 -15.89 12.17 -5.09
C LEU A 181 -17.05 11.26 -4.69
N THR A 182 -17.51 10.48 -5.67
CA THR A 182 -18.45 9.39 -5.45
C THR A 182 -17.67 8.13 -5.13
N THR A 183 -18.04 7.48 -4.02
CA THR A 183 -17.38 6.29 -3.49
C THR A 183 -17.64 5.06 -4.35
N GLU A 184 -16.59 4.27 -4.55
CA GLU A 184 -16.61 2.97 -5.20
C GLU A 184 -16.04 1.92 -4.26
N CYS A 185 -16.44 0.66 -4.44
CA CYS A 185 -15.91 -0.44 -3.63
C CYS A 185 -14.39 -0.58 -3.63
N ASN A 186 -13.78 -0.25 -4.77
CA ASN A 186 -12.34 -0.34 -4.92
C ASN A 186 -11.59 0.78 -4.18
N ASP A 187 -12.30 1.75 -3.58
CA ASP A 187 -11.66 2.80 -2.79
C ASP A 187 -11.17 2.28 -1.42
N ASN A 188 -11.66 1.11 -0.95
CA ASN A 188 -11.19 0.46 0.29
C ASN A 188 -9.72 0.05 0.28
N ILE A 189 -9.17 -0.14 -0.92
CA ILE A 189 -7.77 -0.54 -1.14
C ILE A 189 -6.96 0.60 -1.75
N ASP A 190 -7.57 1.77 -1.91
CA ASP A 190 -6.95 2.92 -2.56
C ASP A 190 -6.35 3.85 -1.49
N THR A 191 -5.18 4.39 -1.79
CA THR A 191 -4.53 5.36 -0.91
C THR A 191 -4.78 6.76 -1.46
N PHE A 192 -5.61 7.53 -0.77
CA PHE A 192 -5.81 8.94 -1.09
C PHE A 192 -4.73 9.78 -0.43
N THR A 193 -4.12 10.68 -1.19
CA THR A 193 -3.00 11.51 -0.74
C THR A 193 -3.26 12.97 -1.04
N CYS A 194 -2.86 13.84 -0.11
CA CYS A 194 -2.65 15.25 -0.36
C CYS A 194 -1.15 15.53 -0.40
N MET A 195 -0.70 16.19 -1.47
CA MET A 195 0.67 16.62 -1.66
C MET A 195 0.71 18.14 -1.78
N ALA A 196 1.64 18.77 -1.06
CA ALA A 196 1.96 20.19 -1.16
C ALA A 196 3.40 20.35 -1.64
N ASP A 197 3.57 21.04 -2.78
CA ASP A 197 4.86 21.20 -3.43
C ASP A 197 5.10 22.65 -3.84
N ASN A 198 6.23 23.23 -3.43
CA ASN A 198 6.67 24.57 -3.85
C ASN A 198 7.70 24.51 -5.00
N GLY A 199 8.16 23.32 -5.40
CA GLY A 199 9.19 23.05 -6.40
C GLY A 199 10.63 23.23 -5.91
N GLU A 200 10.84 23.52 -4.63
CA GLU A 200 12.13 23.89 -4.03
C GLU A 200 12.52 23.00 -2.85
N SER A 201 11.52 22.50 -2.12
CA SER A 201 11.69 21.49 -1.07
C SER A 201 11.13 20.15 -1.51
N TYR A 202 11.45 19.09 -0.76
CA TYR A 202 10.73 17.83 -0.92
C TYR A 202 9.23 18.08 -0.72
N PRO A 203 8.37 17.54 -1.58
CA PRO A 203 6.94 17.72 -1.45
C PRO A 203 6.46 17.09 -0.13
N VAL A 204 5.69 17.84 0.64
CA VAL A 204 5.07 17.31 1.85
C VAL A 204 3.85 16.52 1.44
N THR A 205 3.75 15.28 1.90
CA THR A 205 2.62 14.39 1.56
C THR A 205 1.95 13.89 2.84
N ARG A 206 0.62 13.89 2.85
CA ARG A 206 -0.22 13.30 3.91
C ARG A 206 -1.26 12.40 3.28
N ASN A 207 -1.44 11.21 3.84
CA ASN A 207 -2.53 10.32 3.45
C ASN A 207 -3.81 10.74 4.16
N PHE A 208 -4.94 10.65 3.47
CA PHE A 208 -6.24 10.71 4.15
C PHE A 208 -6.40 9.42 4.97
N GLU A 209 -7.00 9.51 6.16
CA GLU A 209 -7.30 8.33 6.98
C GLU A 209 -8.26 7.37 6.26
N ASP A 210 -8.19 6.08 6.62
CA ASP A 210 -8.84 4.98 5.89
C ASP A 210 -10.33 5.24 5.63
N ILE A 211 -10.68 5.37 4.34
CA ILE A 211 -12.05 5.37 3.85
C ILE A 211 -12.50 3.92 3.75
N HIS A 212 -13.49 3.54 4.54
CA HIS A 212 -14.13 2.24 4.47
C HIS A 212 -15.50 2.36 3.79
N VAL A 213 -15.50 2.14 2.49
CA VAL A 213 -16.69 1.96 1.65
C VAL A 213 -17.30 0.58 1.90
N ILE A 214 -18.48 0.55 2.52
CA ILE A 214 -19.30 -0.64 2.70
C ILE A 214 -19.74 -1.14 1.33
N CYS A 215 -19.20 -2.28 0.94
CA CYS A 215 -19.48 -2.95 -0.30
C CYS A 215 -20.64 -3.93 -0.20
N ASP A 216 -21.58 -3.79 -1.13
CA ASP A 216 -22.55 -4.86 -1.38
C ASP A 216 -21.87 -6.10 -1.91
N VAL A 217 -22.46 -7.26 -1.64
CA VAL A 217 -21.87 -8.51 -2.06
C VAL A 217 -21.94 -8.67 -3.56
N ARG A 218 -20.81 -9.04 -4.15
CA ARG A 218 -20.71 -9.41 -5.56
C ARG A 218 -20.14 -10.80 -5.68
N ILE A 219 -20.79 -11.62 -6.50
CA ILE A 219 -20.25 -12.93 -6.89
C ILE A 219 -19.06 -12.70 -7.83
N LEU A 220 -17.94 -13.35 -7.53
CA LEU A 220 -16.75 -13.32 -8.38
C LEU A 220 -16.89 -14.35 -9.49
N ASN A 221 -17.68 -14.02 -10.51
CA ASN A 221 -18.06 -14.95 -11.58
C ASN A 221 -16.87 -15.59 -12.30
N ASP A 222 -15.79 -14.85 -12.44
CA ASP A 222 -14.58 -15.24 -13.18
C ASP A 222 -13.79 -16.33 -12.44
N GLU A 223 -14.03 -16.48 -11.13
CA GLU A 223 -13.40 -17.49 -10.26
C GLU A 223 -14.28 -18.74 -10.08
N ILE A 224 -15.47 -18.80 -10.70
CA ILE A 224 -16.41 -19.91 -10.52
C ILE A 224 -16.21 -21.00 -11.56
N VAL A 225 -15.89 -22.21 -11.09
CA VAL A 225 -15.94 -23.42 -11.92
C VAL A 225 -17.39 -23.92 -12.00
N ARG A 226 -18.12 -23.49 -13.03
CA ARG A 226 -19.55 -23.83 -13.22
C ARG A 226 -19.80 -25.26 -13.68
N THR A 227 -18.83 -25.92 -14.29
CA THR A 227 -18.94 -27.30 -14.74
C THR A 227 -17.85 -28.13 -14.09
N VAL A 228 -18.25 -29.09 -13.26
CA VAL A 228 -17.34 -29.97 -12.54
C VAL A 228 -17.50 -31.39 -13.08
N ASN A 229 -16.41 -31.95 -13.62
CA ASN A 229 -16.34 -33.35 -13.99
C ASN A 229 -15.68 -34.12 -12.85
N ALA A 230 -16.35 -35.16 -12.37
CA ALA A 230 -15.92 -35.95 -11.23
C ALA A 230 -15.88 -37.43 -11.58
N ARG A 231 -15.00 -38.19 -10.92
CA ARG A 231 -14.97 -39.64 -11.04
C ARG A 231 -15.85 -40.27 -9.98
N LEU A 232 -16.42 -41.42 -10.28
CA LEU A 232 -17.20 -42.17 -9.29
C LEU A 232 -16.37 -42.40 -8.01
N GLY A 233 -16.99 -42.12 -6.86
CA GLY A 233 -16.38 -42.26 -5.56
C GLY A 233 -15.45 -41.12 -5.12
N SER A 234 -15.18 -40.11 -5.96
CA SER A 234 -14.42 -38.93 -5.55
C SER A 234 -15.29 -37.90 -4.82
N ASP A 235 -14.65 -37.03 -4.03
CA ASP A 235 -15.32 -35.87 -3.44
C ASP A 235 -15.40 -34.72 -4.46
N VAL A 236 -16.49 -33.97 -4.42
CA VAL A 236 -16.73 -32.80 -5.28
C VAL A 236 -16.93 -31.56 -4.45
N VAL A 237 -16.25 -30.46 -4.79
CA VAL A 237 -16.40 -29.16 -4.15
C VAL A 237 -16.99 -28.16 -5.14
N LEU A 238 -18.19 -27.66 -4.85
CA LEU A 238 -18.77 -26.51 -5.56
C LEU A 238 -18.49 -25.28 -4.71
N SER A 239 -17.84 -24.27 -5.29
CA SER A 239 -17.40 -23.09 -4.56
C SER A 239 -17.98 -21.82 -5.18
N VAL A 240 -18.44 -20.93 -4.31
CA VAL A 240 -19.06 -19.65 -4.68
C VAL A 240 -18.25 -18.55 -4.01
N PRO A 241 -17.16 -18.08 -4.64
CA PRO A 241 -16.41 -16.91 -4.20
C PRO A 241 -17.25 -15.64 -4.36
N TYR A 242 -17.17 -14.78 -3.36
CA TYR A 242 -17.83 -13.48 -3.31
C TYR A 242 -16.95 -12.45 -2.59
N SER A 243 -17.11 -11.19 -2.99
CA SER A 243 -16.46 -10.03 -2.37
C SER A 243 -17.50 -9.13 -1.71
N GLY A 244 -17.06 -8.26 -0.80
CA GLY A 244 -17.90 -7.30 -0.08
C GLY A 244 -17.88 -7.53 1.43
N ASP A 245 -18.31 -6.50 2.17
CA ASP A 245 -18.22 -6.48 3.64
C ASP A 245 -19.40 -7.21 4.32
N LYS A 246 -20.52 -7.32 3.61
CA LYS A 246 -21.72 -8.01 4.12
C LYS A 246 -21.54 -9.52 3.95
N THR A 247 -21.72 -10.29 5.03
CA THR A 247 -21.79 -11.75 4.92
C THR A 247 -23.23 -12.15 4.56
N PRO A 248 -23.46 -13.10 3.62
CA PRO A 248 -24.81 -13.61 3.34
C PRO A 248 -25.46 -14.14 4.61
N SER A 249 -26.67 -13.65 4.91
CA SER A 249 -27.46 -14.05 6.07
C SER A 249 -28.05 -15.45 5.89
N SER A 250 -28.25 -15.89 4.65
CA SER A 250 -28.66 -17.27 4.34
C SER A 250 -27.95 -17.83 3.12
N VAL A 251 -27.65 -19.13 3.18
CA VAL A 251 -27.07 -19.90 2.08
C VAL A 251 -27.93 -21.13 1.90
N MET A 252 -28.59 -21.26 0.75
CA MET A 252 -29.45 -22.41 0.46
C MET A 252 -28.97 -23.10 -0.81
N TRP A 253 -28.59 -24.37 -0.68
CA TRP A 253 -28.21 -25.19 -1.81
C TRP A 253 -29.37 -26.05 -2.29
N TYR A 254 -29.49 -26.14 -3.61
CA TYR A 254 -30.51 -26.92 -4.28
C TYR A 254 -29.87 -27.84 -5.32
N ARG A 255 -30.60 -28.90 -5.63
CA ARG A 255 -30.25 -29.85 -6.66
C ARG A 255 -31.44 -30.12 -7.55
N GLN A 256 -31.20 -30.14 -8.84
CA GLN A 256 -32.15 -30.59 -9.85
C GLN A 256 -31.52 -31.76 -10.61
N PRO A 257 -31.89 -33.00 -10.26
CA PRO A 257 -31.46 -34.17 -11.03
C PRO A 257 -32.10 -34.16 -12.42
N LYS A 258 -31.58 -34.98 -13.34
CA LYS A 258 -31.96 -34.97 -14.77
C LYS A 258 -33.45 -35.26 -15.02
N ASP A 259 -34.07 -36.02 -14.12
CA ASP A 259 -35.49 -36.41 -14.09
C ASP A 259 -36.42 -35.32 -13.55
N GLY A 260 -35.86 -34.21 -13.05
CA GLY A 260 -36.59 -32.99 -12.73
C GLY A 260 -37.16 -32.96 -11.31
N LYS A 261 -37.50 -31.73 -10.88
CA LYS A 261 -37.81 -31.25 -9.51
C LYS A 261 -36.59 -30.77 -8.73
N LEU A 262 -36.60 -29.47 -8.44
CA LEU A 262 -35.63 -28.80 -7.59
C LEU A 262 -35.83 -29.24 -6.12
N THR A 263 -34.75 -29.70 -5.48
CA THR A 263 -34.75 -30.22 -4.11
C THR A 263 -33.70 -29.51 -3.28
N GLN A 264 -34.09 -28.94 -2.14
CA GLN A 264 -33.14 -28.32 -1.20
C GLN A 264 -32.25 -29.40 -0.55
N LEU A 265 -30.95 -29.16 -0.48
CA LEU A 265 -29.96 -30.09 0.06
C LEU A 265 -29.78 -29.91 1.57
N LYS A 266 -30.04 -30.98 2.35
CA LYS A 266 -29.92 -30.99 3.83
C LYS A 266 -29.24 -32.26 4.40
N ASN A 267 -28.63 -33.10 3.56
CA ASN A 267 -28.32 -34.51 3.87
C ASN A 267 -26.85 -34.81 4.27
N TYR A 268 -26.62 -36.00 4.87
CA TYR A 268 -25.38 -36.47 5.51
C TYR A 268 -24.13 -36.66 4.62
N ARG A 269 -24.25 -36.73 3.30
CA ARG A 269 -23.10 -36.80 2.36
C ARG A 269 -22.65 -35.43 1.87
N ILE A 270 -23.19 -34.38 2.46
CA ILE A 270 -22.96 -33.01 2.03
C ILE A 270 -22.47 -32.21 3.24
N LYS A 271 -21.34 -31.52 3.07
CA LYS A 271 -20.87 -30.52 4.03
C LYS A 271 -20.93 -29.14 3.39
N GLN A 272 -21.45 -28.18 4.15
CA GLN A 272 -21.39 -26.77 3.80
C GLN A 272 -20.26 -26.12 4.59
N SER A 273 -19.38 -25.38 3.92
CA SER A 273 -18.26 -24.68 4.55
C SER A 273 -18.18 -23.22 4.13
N ASN A 274 -17.69 -22.41 5.05
CA ASN A 274 -17.28 -21.04 4.81
C ASN A 274 -15.75 -21.04 4.73
N PHE A 275 -15.20 -20.45 3.68
CA PHE A 275 -13.77 -20.30 3.53
C PHE A 275 -13.45 -18.82 3.31
N ASN A 276 -12.56 -18.28 4.13
CA ASN A 276 -12.14 -16.89 4.04
C ASN A 276 -10.64 -16.88 3.72
N VAL A 277 -10.27 -16.34 2.57
CA VAL A 277 -8.89 -15.98 2.24
C VAL A 277 -8.84 -14.47 2.25
N SER A 278 -7.73 -13.86 2.63
CA SER A 278 -7.55 -12.40 2.65
C SER A 278 -8.22 -11.71 1.45
N HIS A 279 -9.26 -10.91 1.72
CA HIS A 279 -10.10 -10.16 0.75
C HIS A 279 -11.10 -10.97 -0.12
N HIS A 280 -11.17 -12.29 0.02
CA HIS A 280 -12.10 -13.16 -0.71
C HIS A 280 -12.85 -14.11 0.23
N HIS A 281 -14.18 -14.00 0.24
CA HIS A 281 -15.05 -14.92 0.97
C HIS A 281 -15.58 -16.01 0.04
N SER A 282 -15.82 -17.22 0.54
CA SER A 282 -16.36 -18.31 -0.27
C SER A 282 -17.33 -19.19 0.51
N LYS A 283 -18.44 -19.58 -0.14
CA LYS A 283 -19.35 -20.63 0.33
C LYS A 283 -19.15 -21.88 -0.49
N GLN A 284 -19.06 -23.03 0.17
CA GLN A 284 -18.78 -24.30 -0.49
C GLN A 284 -19.84 -25.35 -0.17
N LEU A 285 -20.13 -26.17 -1.18
CA LEU A 285 -20.85 -27.43 -1.06
C LEU A 285 -19.88 -28.56 -1.38
N ILE A 286 -19.60 -29.39 -0.39
CA ILE A 286 -18.76 -30.59 -0.55
C ILE A 286 -19.68 -31.79 -0.62
N ILE A 287 -19.64 -32.55 -1.72
CA ILE A 287 -20.38 -33.81 -1.91
C ILE A 287 -19.38 -34.95 -1.76
N TYR A 288 -19.55 -35.77 -0.73
CA TYR A 288 -18.64 -36.87 -0.45
C TYR A 288 -18.97 -38.11 -1.27
N SER A 289 -17.92 -38.76 -1.79
CA SER A 289 -17.99 -40.03 -2.51
C SER A 289 -19.11 -40.08 -3.55
N ILE A 290 -18.96 -39.27 -4.60
CA ILE A 290 -20.01 -39.01 -5.58
C ILE A 290 -20.48 -40.29 -6.29
N GLN A 291 -21.79 -40.42 -6.45
CA GLN A 291 -22.44 -41.59 -7.05
C GLN A 291 -23.16 -41.22 -8.35
N PRO A 292 -23.51 -42.16 -9.25
CA PRO A 292 -24.13 -41.84 -10.54
C PRO A 292 -25.39 -40.97 -10.40
N GLN A 293 -26.18 -41.24 -9.36
CA GLN A 293 -27.39 -40.49 -9.03
C GLN A 293 -27.14 -39.11 -8.46
N ASP A 294 -25.89 -38.66 -8.30
CA ASP A 294 -25.52 -37.32 -7.84
C ASP A 294 -25.23 -36.37 -9.03
N ALA A 295 -25.18 -36.87 -10.28
CA ALA A 295 -25.06 -36.02 -11.47
C ALA A 295 -26.28 -35.09 -11.65
N GLY A 296 -26.08 -33.90 -12.23
CA GLY A 296 -27.16 -32.96 -12.54
C GLY A 296 -26.80 -31.50 -12.28
N GLN A 297 -27.83 -30.65 -12.20
CA GLN A 297 -27.66 -29.24 -11.88
C GLN A 297 -27.75 -29.01 -10.38
N TYR A 298 -26.90 -28.10 -9.90
CA TYR A 298 -26.90 -27.62 -8.54
C TYR A 298 -27.02 -26.11 -8.57
N SER A 299 -27.76 -25.53 -7.63
CA SER A 299 -27.80 -24.09 -7.47
C SER A 299 -27.59 -23.69 -6.02
N VAL A 300 -27.06 -22.50 -5.81
CA VAL A 300 -27.03 -21.84 -4.50
C VAL A 300 -27.80 -20.54 -4.60
N ASP A 301 -28.60 -20.25 -3.58
CA ASP A 301 -29.16 -18.94 -3.32
C ASP A 301 -28.42 -18.34 -2.12
N LEU A 302 -27.78 -17.20 -2.33
CA LEU A 302 -27.21 -16.36 -1.29
C LEU A 302 -28.22 -15.26 -0.97
N GLY A 303 -28.83 -15.34 0.22
CA GLY A 303 -29.79 -14.35 0.70
C GLY A 303 -29.13 -13.31 1.60
N TYR A 304 -29.56 -12.06 1.43
CA TYR A 304 -29.17 -10.89 2.23
C TYR A 304 -30.44 -10.20 2.69
N GLU A 305 -30.41 -9.57 3.87
CA GLU A 305 -31.63 -9.08 4.54
C GLU A 305 -32.40 -8.03 3.72
N ASP A 306 -31.76 -7.35 2.76
CA ASP A 306 -32.36 -6.27 1.96
C ASP A 306 -32.05 -6.32 0.44
N VAL A 307 -31.55 -7.43 -0.12
CA VAL A 307 -31.10 -7.51 -1.54
C VAL A 307 -31.77 -8.66 -2.28
N GLU A 308 -31.91 -8.52 -3.62
CA GLU A 308 -32.23 -9.63 -4.52
C GLU A 308 -31.30 -10.83 -4.24
N LYS A 309 -31.89 -12.03 -4.23
CA LYS A 309 -31.15 -13.27 -4.02
C LYS A 309 -30.12 -13.45 -5.13
N LEU A 310 -28.86 -13.58 -4.76
CA LEU A 310 -27.79 -13.89 -5.70
C LEU A 310 -27.77 -15.40 -5.94
N GLN A 311 -28.06 -15.83 -7.18
CA GLN A 311 -28.13 -17.25 -7.54
C GLN A 311 -26.96 -17.65 -8.44
N VAL A 312 -26.32 -18.78 -8.13
CA VAL A 312 -25.30 -19.42 -8.98
C VAL A 312 -25.72 -20.84 -9.31
N VAL A 313 -25.54 -21.24 -10.56
CA VAL A 313 -25.83 -22.59 -11.06
C VAL A 313 -24.54 -23.29 -11.48
N PHE A 314 -24.42 -24.55 -11.06
CA PHE A 314 -23.35 -25.49 -11.36
C PHE A 314 -23.92 -26.71 -12.09
N THR A 315 -23.09 -27.34 -12.91
CA THR A 315 -23.36 -28.64 -13.54
C THR A 315 -22.31 -29.64 -13.07
N VAL A 316 -22.76 -30.76 -12.51
CA VAL A 316 -21.88 -31.85 -12.10
C VAL A 316 -22.05 -33.02 -13.05
N ASN A 317 -20.97 -33.34 -13.75
CA ASN A 317 -20.86 -34.50 -14.63
C ASN A 317 -20.04 -35.58 -13.92
N ILE A 318 -20.43 -36.83 -14.15
CA ILE A 318 -19.74 -37.98 -13.56
C ILE A 318 -19.20 -38.83 -14.70
N GLU A 319 -17.89 -38.94 -14.76
CA GLU A 319 -17.19 -39.85 -15.66
C GLU A 319 -17.24 -41.25 -15.06
N SER A 320 -17.82 -42.20 -15.80
CA SER A 320 -17.64 -43.61 -15.46
C SER A 320 -16.30 -44.06 -16.02
N ASP A 321 -15.44 -44.62 -15.17
CA ASP A 321 -14.18 -45.26 -15.59
C ASP A 321 -14.45 -46.60 -16.31
N HIS A 322 -15.46 -46.68 -17.18
CA HIS A 322 -15.62 -47.77 -18.12
C HIS A 322 -14.95 -47.39 -19.44
N PRO A 323 -13.66 -47.74 -19.66
CA PRO A 323 -13.24 -47.97 -21.01
C PRO A 323 -14.05 -49.15 -21.51
N ASP A 324 -14.77 -48.95 -22.61
CA ASP A 324 -15.18 -50.02 -23.51
C ASP A 324 -13.96 -50.89 -23.85
N LYS A 325 -13.68 -51.87 -23.01
CA LYS A 325 -13.00 -53.10 -23.37
C LYS A 325 -14.04 -54.20 -23.34
N SER A 326 -15.01 -54.09 -24.23
CA SER A 326 -15.65 -55.25 -24.83
C SER A 326 -14.56 -56.05 -25.54
N ALA A 327 -13.89 -56.93 -24.81
CA ALA A 327 -13.06 -57.96 -25.41
C ALA A 327 -13.98 -58.86 -26.26
N PRO A 328 -13.70 -59.06 -27.57
CA PRO A 328 -14.44 -60.02 -28.36
C PRO A 328 -13.85 -61.40 -28.03
N PHE A 329 -14.44 -62.10 -27.06
CA PHE A 329 -14.21 -63.53 -26.91
C PHE A 329 -15.52 -64.28 -27.08
N GLY A 330 -16.04 -64.20 -28.31
CA GLY A 330 -16.68 -65.35 -28.91
C GLY A 330 -15.59 -66.34 -29.34
N GLY A 331 -15.64 -67.56 -28.80
CA GLY A 331 -14.96 -68.73 -29.37
C GLY A 331 -13.70 -69.21 -28.63
N TYR A 332 -13.88 -70.12 -27.67
CA TYR A 332 -12.98 -71.26 -27.38
C TYR A 332 -13.83 -72.30 -26.64
N VAL A 333 -14.47 -73.23 -27.36
CA VAL A 333 -14.01 -74.61 -27.59
C VAL A 333 -13.52 -75.28 -26.31
N GLY A 334 -14.35 -76.19 -25.78
CA GLY A 334 -14.03 -76.99 -24.61
C GLY A 334 -12.93 -78.01 -24.88
N VAL A 335 -12.10 -78.26 -23.87
CA VAL A 335 -11.28 -79.47 -23.72
C VAL A 335 -11.08 -79.77 -22.23
N GLY A 336 -11.46 -80.97 -21.81
CA GLY A 336 -10.71 -81.76 -20.83
C GLY A 336 -10.84 -81.42 -19.34
N ILE A 337 -11.90 -81.90 -18.68
CA ILE A 337 -11.88 -82.15 -17.24
C ILE A 337 -11.00 -83.39 -17.00
N GLY A 338 -9.70 -83.16 -16.78
CA GLY A 338 -8.78 -84.16 -16.24
C GLY A 338 -8.88 -84.19 -14.72
N ALA A 339 -8.84 -85.40 -14.15
CA ALA A 339 -9.08 -85.75 -12.75
C ALA A 339 -8.18 -85.09 -11.67
N GLY A 340 -7.38 -84.05 -12.01
CA GLY A 340 -6.59 -83.27 -11.06
C GLY A 340 -7.28 -82.01 -10.51
N GLY A 341 -8.34 -81.52 -11.16
CA GLY A 341 -8.99 -80.26 -10.77
C GLY A 341 -9.90 -80.35 -9.54
N THR A 342 -10.46 -81.52 -9.27
CA THR A 342 -11.34 -81.75 -8.10
C THR A 342 -10.56 -81.72 -6.79
N LEU A 343 -9.29 -82.15 -6.78
CA LEU A 343 -8.46 -82.12 -5.57
C LEU A 343 -8.13 -80.68 -5.14
N LEU A 344 -7.87 -79.79 -6.10
CA LEU A 344 -7.53 -78.40 -5.81
C LEU A 344 -8.73 -77.61 -5.25
N ILE A 345 -9.93 -77.86 -5.80
CA ILE A 345 -11.17 -77.24 -5.31
C ILE A 345 -11.52 -77.72 -3.90
N VAL A 346 -11.26 -79.00 -3.59
CA VAL A 346 -11.45 -79.56 -2.25
C VAL A 346 -10.45 -78.97 -1.25
N ILE A 347 -9.17 -78.80 -1.62
CA ILE A 347 -8.18 -78.17 -0.75
C ILE A 347 -8.54 -76.71 -0.47
N ILE A 348 -8.97 -75.95 -1.49
CA ILE A 348 -9.37 -74.54 -1.32
C ILE A 348 -10.59 -74.43 -0.40
N THR A 349 -11.58 -75.33 -0.53
CA THR A 349 -12.76 -75.32 0.35
C THR A 349 -12.42 -75.70 1.79
N ILE A 350 -11.49 -76.65 2.02
CA ILE A 350 -11.02 -77.00 3.37
C ILE A 350 -10.27 -75.83 4.01
N VAL A 351 -9.41 -75.13 3.27
CA VAL A 351 -8.66 -73.96 3.79
C VAL A 351 -9.61 -72.84 4.19
N ILE A 352 -10.63 -72.55 3.38
CA ILE A 352 -11.64 -71.53 3.70
C ILE A 352 -12.46 -71.94 4.94
N ALA A 353 -12.84 -73.22 5.06
CA ALA A 353 -13.54 -73.73 6.24
C ALA A 353 -12.68 -73.62 7.53
N CYS A 354 -11.38 -73.91 7.47
CA CYS A 354 -10.46 -73.75 8.60
C CYS A 354 -10.27 -72.28 9.01
N ILE A 355 -10.23 -71.34 8.06
CA ILE A 355 -10.12 -69.90 8.36
C ILE A 355 -11.40 -69.40 9.05
N ILE A 356 -12.57 -69.83 8.59
CA ILE A 356 -13.86 -69.47 9.20
C ILE A 356 -14.00 -70.08 10.61
N HIS A 357 -13.53 -71.31 10.81
CA HIS A 357 -13.59 -71.96 12.12
C HIS A 357 -12.61 -71.35 13.14
N LYS A 358 -11.44 -70.86 12.69
CA LYS A 358 -10.48 -70.16 13.57
C LYS A 358 -10.98 -68.78 14.00
N LYS A 359 -11.75 -68.10 13.15
CA LYS A 359 -12.29 -66.76 13.44
C LYS A 359 -13.51 -66.80 14.38
N ARG A 360 -14.18 -67.95 14.52
CA ARG A 360 -15.36 -68.11 15.39
C ARG A 360 -15.02 -68.53 16.83
N ASN A 361 -13.76 -68.89 17.11
CA ASN A 361 -13.28 -69.28 18.44
C ASN A 361 -12.40 -68.22 19.14
N ALA A 362 -12.15 -67.08 18.50
CA ALA A 362 -11.54 -65.92 19.15
C ALA A 362 -12.67 -65.02 19.64
N GLY A 363 -13.14 -65.30 20.86
CA GLY A 363 -14.16 -64.52 21.54
C GLY A 363 -13.71 -63.08 21.78
N ASP A 364 -14.73 -62.22 21.80
CA ASP A 364 -14.71 -60.83 22.23
C ASP A 364 -14.01 -60.66 23.58
N ASP A 365 -13.18 -59.62 23.72
CA ASP A 365 -12.89 -59.02 25.01
C ASP A 365 -12.19 -57.64 24.86
N TYR A 366 -12.87 -56.61 25.37
CA TYR A 366 -12.39 -55.27 25.81
C TYR A 366 -11.96 -54.26 24.70
N LEU A 367 -12.39 -52.98 24.64
CA LEU A 367 -12.86 -52.00 25.64
C LEU A 367 -13.79 -50.94 25.01
N GLU A 368 -14.84 -50.59 25.75
CA GLU A 368 -15.59 -49.32 25.70
C GLU A 368 -14.80 -48.17 26.40
N PRO A 369 -15.25 -46.90 26.31
CA PRO A 369 -14.39 -45.72 26.39
C PRO A 369 -14.11 -45.24 27.82
N ASP A 370 -12.89 -44.75 28.06
CA ASP A 370 -12.54 -44.05 29.29
C ASP A 370 -12.89 -42.55 29.17
N VAL A 371 -13.84 -42.13 30.01
CA VAL A 371 -14.11 -40.74 30.36
C VAL A 371 -13.44 -40.49 31.71
N SER A 372 -12.34 -39.73 31.70
CA SER A 372 -11.90 -39.02 32.90
C SER A 372 -11.22 -37.70 32.55
N GLN A 373 -11.55 -36.73 33.39
CA GLN A 373 -11.25 -35.31 33.36
C GLN A 373 -9.74 -35.04 33.51
N MET A 374 -9.26 -33.94 32.91
CA MET A 374 -8.44 -32.92 33.59
C MET A 374 -8.13 -31.74 32.64
N THR A 375 -8.76 -30.60 32.89
CA THR A 375 -8.25 -29.28 32.49
C THR A 375 -7.08 -28.86 33.38
N PRO A 376 -6.01 -28.26 32.82
CA PRO A 376 -5.14 -27.33 33.55
C PRO A 376 -5.45 -25.85 33.21
N PRO A 377 -5.02 -24.91 34.08
CA PRO A 377 -5.56 -23.56 34.22
C PRO A 377 -4.97 -22.52 33.24
N PRO A 378 -5.58 -21.32 33.13
CA PRO A 378 -5.02 -20.21 32.36
C PRO A 378 -3.86 -19.55 33.12
N PRO A 379 -2.78 -19.11 32.45
CA PRO A 379 -1.81 -18.21 33.06
C PRO A 379 -2.31 -16.76 33.01
N THR A 380 -2.74 -16.30 34.19
CA THR A 380 -2.60 -14.97 34.82
C THR A 380 -2.03 -13.78 34.01
N LEU A 381 -2.83 -12.71 34.00
CA LEU A 381 -2.44 -11.30 33.79
C LEU A 381 -1.31 -10.86 34.75
N PRO A 382 -0.35 -10.02 34.30
CA PRO A 382 0.52 -9.30 35.21
C PRO A 382 -0.20 -8.09 35.87
N PRO A 383 0.16 -7.73 37.11
CA PRO A 383 -0.45 -6.66 37.91
C PRO A 383 0.00 -5.24 37.47
N PRO A 384 -0.71 -4.18 37.92
CA PRO A 384 -0.49 -2.81 37.48
C PRO A 384 0.77 -2.22 38.11
N CYS A 385 1.59 -1.55 37.30
CA CYS A 385 2.66 -0.70 37.82
C CYS A 385 2.07 0.57 38.42
N ILE A 386 2.25 0.69 39.74
CA ILE A 386 2.06 1.88 40.55
C ILE A 386 3.21 2.86 40.30
N ASN A 387 2.87 4.15 40.36
CA ASN A 387 3.74 5.31 40.42
C ASN A 387 5.05 5.10 41.19
N SER A 388 6.14 5.64 40.64
CA SER A 388 7.23 6.21 41.41
C SER A 388 7.72 7.47 40.73
N THR A 389 7.36 8.58 41.38
CA THR A 389 8.14 9.80 41.53
C THR A 389 9.64 9.57 41.52
N THR A 390 10.36 10.47 40.86
CA THR A 390 11.73 10.88 41.23
C THR A 390 11.83 12.38 40.96
N GLU A 391 11.65 13.14 42.04
CA GLU A 391 12.37 14.40 42.24
C GLU A 391 13.88 14.13 42.19
N ILE A 392 14.64 15.08 41.64
CA ILE A 392 15.79 15.73 42.28
C ILE A 392 16.09 17.02 41.50
N ASP A 393 15.84 18.12 42.21
CA ASP A 393 16.63 19.35 42.40
C ASP A 393 16.90 20.36 41.28
N GLU A 394 16.31 21.54 41.55
CA GLU A 394 16.96 22.84 41.74
C GLU A 394 17.83 23.38 40.60
N PHE A 395 17.32 24.42 39.94
CA PHE A 395 18.05 25.69 39.95
C PHE A 395 17.08 26.88 39.98
N GLU A 396 17.29 27.73 40.98
CA GLU A 396 16.65 29.01 41.22
C GLU A 396 16.89 30.02 40.07
N SER A 397 15.87 30.85 39.82
CA SER A 397 15.91 32.31 39.63
C SER A 397 14.77 32.70 38.69
N GLY A 398 13.96 33.72 38.90
CA GLY A 398 13.86 34.72 39.93
C GLY A 398 12.63 35.59 39.61
N TYR A 399 12.08 36.20 40.65
CA TYR A 399 11.07 37.26 40.67
C TYR A 399 10.97 38.15 39.41
N TYR A 400 9.75 38.46 38.97
CA TYR A 400 9.11 39.77 39.23
C TYR A 400 7.60 39.72 38.95
N GLU A 401 6.83 40.05 40.00
CA GLU A 401 5.49 40.64 39.91
C GLU A 401 5.52 41.92 39.07
N ASN A 402 4.51 42.12 38.23
CA ASN A 402 3.79 43.39 38.22
C ASN A 402 2.40 43.23 37.60
N THR A 403 1.41 43.29 38.49
CA THR A 403 0.11 43.93 38.29
C THR A 403 0.24 45.24 37.51
N GLU A 404 -0.63 45.46 36.53
CA GLU A 404 -1.36 46.72 36.44
C GLU A 404 -2.65 46.56 35.62
N ARG A 405 -3.76 46.86 36.31
CA ARG A 405 -5.01 47.33 35.71
C ARG A 405 -4.74 48.70 35.09
N HIS A 406 -5.28 48.96 33.90
CA HIS A 406 -6.23 50.07 33.73
C HIS A 406 -6.91 50.06 32.35
N ASN A 407 -8.24 50.27 32.42
CA ASN A 407 -9.21 50.70 31.41
C ASN A 407 -9.70 49.72 30.34
#